data_AF-A0A353EHB7-F1
#
_entry.id   AF-A0A353EHB7-F1
#
_cell.length_a   1.000
_cell.length_b   1.000
_cell.length_c   1.000
_cell.angle_alpha   90.00
_cell.angle_beta   90.00
_cell.angle_gamma   90.00
#
_symmetry.space_group_name_H-M   'P 1'
#
loop_
_entity.id
_entity.type
_entity.pdbx_description
1 polymer ?
#
loop_
_entity_poly.entity_id
_entity_poly.type
_entity_poly.pdbx_seq_one_letter_code
_entity_poly.pdbx_strand_id
1 'polypeptide(L)'
;MNNKNNGQIIIPGLFFIFIVTLMVIIIFNTSQEEYEKQQATNIADAAVYSALSYEANRLNYLAYTNRAVITNQVAAGQIMAVASWTDYSSQASRTLAASLSWVPYLGAALDAYAQVLESTHQSMQVILPAYVKMTDIAIQTLSTVQHSIKATTTAEIPLIVKKTIELNDDRFEISDYGMLELAMHTYAWTNFLSDADENKDLERQAIFINSVKDDWTEARSNQISLPATLIGALSAKLKQRGSSRLIRRYDEDGNPYWNWESRDSISLHTRKIKRLRTKRYEVGLVATDYSTDSTPFYGFFSENKNAERMGKGQLEEWSGLYSGLKSLHELNDKTTLSLALEVQIDSKELTLTHQNDSQAYGKEHNAEYASVAKGELFFQRSFDNRQEYASLYNPFWTAHLIDASDEKKKAWAFKGFVRPF
;
A
#
# COMPACT_ATOMS: atom_id res chain seq x y z
N MET A 1 86.02 -43.66 32.27
CA MET A 1 84.99 -42.60 32.17
C MET A 1 83.77 -43.21 31.50
N ASN A 2 82.64 -43.33 32.19
CA ASN A 2 81.36 -43.48 31.50
C ASN A 2 80.25 -42.97 32.44
N ASN A 3 79.71 -41.81 32.07
CA ASN A 3 78.77 -41.03 32.86
C ASN A 3 77.38 -41.67 32.78
N LYS A 4 76.77 -41.83 33.95
CA LYS A 4 75.42 -42.37 34.14
C LYS A 4 74.43 -41.19 34.13
N ASN A 5 74.00 -40.74 32.94
CA ASN A 5 73.05 -39.62 32.77
C ASN A 5 71.76 -40.05 32.03
N ASN A 6 71.09 -41.13 32.48
CA ASN A 6 69.89 -41.66 31.80
C ASN A 6 68.56 -41.32 32.51
N GLY A 7 68.54 -40.40 33.48
CA GLY A 7 67.32 -39.97 34.20
C GLY A 7 66.98 -38.47 34.11
N GLN A 8 67.86 -37.65 33.52
CA GLN A 8 67.78 -36.19 33.61
C GLN A 8 66.84 -35.53 32.58
N ILE A 9 66.41 -36.27 31.55
CA ILE A 9 65.51 -35.77 30.49
C ILE A 9 64.03 -35.97 30.84
N ILE A 10 63.71 -36.91 31.75
CA ILE A 10 62.33 -37.24 32.12
C ILE A 10 61.65 -36.09 32.87
N ILE A 11 62.37 -35.43 33.78
CA ILE A 11 61.86 -34.31 34.58
C ILE A 11 61.46 -33.10 33.70
N PRO A 12 62.34 -32.57 32.83
CA PRO A 12 61.97 -31.49 31.92
C PRO A 12 60.95 -31.92 30.86
N GLY A 13 60.95 -33.19 30.42
CA GLY A 13 59.95 -33.72 29.48
C GLY A 13 58.53 -33.76 30.06
N LEU A 14 58.38 -34.22 31.31
CA LEU A 14 57.10 -34.18 32.03
C LEU A 14 56.62 -32.75 32.27
N PHE A 15 57.54 -31.85 32.63
CA PHE A 15 57.22 -30.44 32.81
C PHE A 15 56.76 -29.77 31.50
N PHE A 16 57.40 -30.11 30.38
CA PHE A 16 56.99 -29.63 29.07
C PHE A 16 55.60 -30.15 28.67
N ILE A 17 55.33 -31.45 28.84
CA ILE A 17 54.01 -32.04 28.58
C ILE A 17 52.93 -31.36 29.45
N PHE A 18 53.24 -31.09 30.72
CA PHE A 18 52.35 -30.37 31.63
C PHE A 18 52.02 -28.97 31.12
N ILE A 19 53.03 -28.19 30.68
CA ILE A 19 52.82 -26.85 30.10
C ILE A 19 51.99 -26.93 28.82
N VAL A 20 52.30 -27.87 27.92
CA VAL A 20 51.55 -28.04 26.66
C VAL A 20 50.09 -28.38 26.96
N THR A 21 49.83 -29.28 27.91
CA THR A 21 48.47 -29.64 28.31
C THR A 21 47.72 -28.44 28.88
N LEU A 22 48.37 -27.66 29.74
CA LEU A 22 47.78 -26.43 30.31
C LEU A 22 47.46 -25.41 29.21
N MET A 23 48.36 -25.21 28.24
CA MET A 23 48.14 -24.32 27.10
C MET A 23 46.96 -24.79 26.24
N VAL A 24 46.85 -26.09 25.97
CA VAL A 24 45.73 -26.64 25.19
C VAL A 24 44.40 -26.41 25.90
N ILE A 25 44.33 -26.57 27.22
CA ILE A 25 43.12 -26.30 28.01
C ILE A 25 42.73 -24.81 27.91
N ILE A 26 43.70 -23.90 28.07
CA ILE A 26 43.44 -22.45 27.96
C ILE A 26 42.93 -22.10 26.56
N ILE A 27 43.61 -22.56 25.51
CA ILE A 27 43.21 -22.31 24.11
C ILE A 27 41.82 -22.89 23.84
N PHE A 28 41.54 -24.11 24.31
CA PHE A 28 40.24 -24.73 24.14
C PHE A 28 39.13 -23.90 24.79
N ASN A 29 39.31 -23.50 26.05
CA ASN A 29 38.34 -22.67 26.75
C ASN A 29 38.11 -21.32 26.05
N THR A 30 39.18 -20.62 25.65
CA THR A 30 39.06 -19.36 24.89
C THR A 30 38.39 -19.56 23.52
N SER A 31 38.66 -20.68 22.85
CA SER A 31 38.02 -20.98 21.55
C SER A 31 36.53 -21.26 21.67
N GLN A 32 36.11 -21.93 22.75
CA GLN A 32 34.70 -22.17 23.04
C GLN A 32 33.98 -20.86 23.37
N GLU A 33 34.60 -20.01 24.18
CA GLU A 33 34.05 -18.70 24.54
C GLU A 33 33.86 -17.80 23.30
N GLU A 34 34.85 -17.73 22.42
CA GLU A 34 34.77 -16.95 21.19
C GLU A 34 33.73 -17.53 20.21
N TYR A 35 33.64 -18.86 20.13
CA TYR A 35 32.63 -19.55 19.32
C TYR A 35 31.21 -19.19 19.78
N GLU A 36 30.93 -19.25 21.07
CA GLU A 36 29.61 -18.91 21.62
C GLU A 36 29.27 -17.43 21.41
N LYS A 37 30.24 -16.51 21.52
CA LYS A 37 30.02 -15.08 21.23
C LYS A 37 29.72 -14.82 19.74
N GLN A 38 30.44 -15.51 18.85
CA GLN A 38 30.18 -15.44 17.42
C GLN A 38 28.78 -15.99 17.10
N GLN A 39 28.42 -17.11 17.72
CA GLN A 39 27.11 -17.74 17.55
C GLN A 39 25.98 -16.83 18.06
N ALA A 40 26.11 -16.25 19.26
CA ALA A 40 25.16 -15.30 19.83
C ALA A 40 24.93 -14.10 18.89
N THR A 41 26.00 -13.57 18.30
CA THR A 41 25.92 -12.46 17.35
C THR A 41 25.21 -12.86 16.06
N ASN A 42 25.56 -14.01 15.48
CA ASN A 42 24.90 -14.53 14.29
C ASN A 42 23.40 -14.78 14.54
N ILE A 43 23.02 -15.30 15.71
CA ILE A 43 21.64 -15.55 16.09
C ILE A 43 20.86 -14.24 16.25
N ALA A 44 21.45 -13.27 16.97
CA ALA A 44 20.84 -11.95 17.15
C ALA A 44 20.63 -11.23 15.80
N ASP A 45 21.66 -11.23 14.94
CA ASP A 45 21.62 -10.64 13.61
C ASP A 45 20.57 -11.35 12.73
N ALA A 46 20.53 -12.68 12.74
CA ALA A 46 19.54 -13.45 12.00
C ALA A 46 18.11 -13.16 12.47
N ALA A 47 17.88 -13.06 13.78
CA ALA A 47 16.57 -12.76 14.36
C ALA A 47 16.09 -11.35 13.99
N VAL A 48 16.96 -10.35 14.14
CA VAL A 48 16.65 -8.96 13.77
C VAL A 48 16.40 -8.84 12.27
N TYR A 49 17.30 -9.38 11.44
CA TYR A 49 17.17 -9.33 9.99
C TYR A 49 15.91 -10.05 9.50
N SER A 50 15.57 -11.20 10.08
CA SER A 50 14.36 -11.96 9.71
C SER A 50 13.08 -11.22 10.08
N ALA A 51 13.01 -10.62 11.27
CA ALA A 51 11.88 -9.82 11.70
C ALA A 51 11.69 -8.59 10.80
N LEU A 52 12.74 -7.83 10.54
CA LEU A 52 12.66 -6.64 9.69
C LEU A 52 12.39 -7.00 8.22
N SER A 53 12.96 -8.09 7.71
CA SER A 53 12.66 -8.57 6.34
C SER A 53 11.19 -8.97 6.22
N TYR A 54 10.60 -9.54 7.27
CA TYR A 54 9.18 -9.82 7.31
C TYR A 54 8.33 -8.55 7.25
N GLU A 55 8.67 -7.53 8.05
CA GLU A 55 7.96 -6.24 8.03
C GLU A 55 8.12 -5.52 6.70
N ALA A 56 9.32 -5.51 6.11
CA ALA A 56 9.56 -4.97 4.78
C ALA A 56 8.65 -5.63 3.73
N ASN A 57 8.48 -6.95 3.79
CA ASN A 57 7.55 -7.67 2.94
C ASN A 57 6.09 -7.27 3.18
N ARG A 58 5.69 -6.99 4.43
CA ARG A 58 4.34 -6.50 4.76
C ARG A 58 4.11 -5.08 4.22
N LEU A 59 5.09 -4.19 4.30
CA LEU A 59 5.03 -2.85 3.69
C LEU A 59 4.97 -2.93 2.15
N ASN A 60 5.74 -3.83 1.54
CA ASN A 60 5.66 -4.08 0.10
C ASN A 60 4.29 -4.64 -0.32
N TYR A 61 3.72 -5.55 0.47
CA TYR A 61 2.37 -6.05 0.25
C TYR A 61 1.34 -4.92 0.32
N LEU A 62 1.41 -4.06 1.34
CA LEU A 62 0.57 -2.86 1.46
C LEU A 62 0.69 -1.96 0.21
N ALA A 63 1.91 -1.78 -0.31
CA ALA A 63 2.13 -1.01 -1.53
C ALA A 63 1.43 -1.61 -2.76
N TYR A 64 1.54 -2.93 -2.96
CA TYR A 64 0.83 -3.61 -4.04
C TYR A 64 -0.69 -3.53 -3.89
N THR A 65 -1.20 -3.72 -2.67
CA THR A 65 -2.64 -3.67 -2.43
C THR A 65 -3.20 -2.26 -2.59
N ASN A 66 -2.47 -1.23 -2.17
CA ASN A 66 -2.87 0.17 -2.37
C ASN A 66 -3.03 0.49 -3.86
N ARG A 67 -2.05 0.09 -4.66
CA ARG A 67 -2.08 0.29 -6.12
C ARG A 67 -3.21 -0.51 -6.78
N ALA A 68 -3.47 -1.73 -6.31
CA ALA A 68 -4.57 -2.56 -6.80
C ALA A 68 -5.94 -1.95 -6.44
N VAL A 69 -6.13 -1.44 -5.22
CA VAL A 69 -7.36 -0.73 -4.82
C VAL A 69 -7.59 0.49 -5.71
N ILE A 70 -6.58 1.34 -5.90
CA ILE A 70 -6.68 2.51 -6.78
C ILE A 70 -7.02 2.10 -8.22
N THR A 71 -6.40 1.04 -8.74
CA THR A 71 -6.67 0.54 -10.09
C THR A 71 -8.12 0.07 -10.24
N ASN A 72 -8.63 -0.68 -9.25
CA ASN A 72 -10.03 -1.12 -9.25
C ASN A 72 -11.00 0.06 -9.11
N GLN A 73 -10.64 1.10 -8.36
CA GLN A 73 -11.41 2.34 -8.28
C GLN A 73 -11.50 3.05 -9.63
N VAL A 74 -10.37 3.23 -10.32
CA VAL A 74 -10.34 3.84 -11.66
C VAL A 74 -11.12 2.98 -12.66
N ALA A 75 -10.99 1.65 -12.58
CA ALA A 75 -11.73 0.72 -13.43
C ALA A 75 -13.25 0.86 -13.26
N ALA A 76 -13.75 1.00 -12.03
CA ALA A 76 -15.16 1.26 -11.77
C ALA A 76 -15.64 2.55 -12.49
N GLY A 77 -14.86 3.62 -12.40
CA GLY A 77 -15.13 4.88 -13.12
C GLY A 77 -15.11 4.74 -14.65
N GLN A 78 -14.19 3.93 -15.20
CA GLN A 78 -14.11 3.61 -16.63
C GLN A 78 -15.32 2.79 -17.10
N ILE A 79 -15.75 1.80 -16.32
CA ILE A 79 -16.93 0.98 -16.64
C ILE A 79 -18.20 1.86 -16.69
N MET A 80 -18.35 2.78 -15.73
CA MET A 80 -19.45 3.75 -15.74
C MET A 80 -19.36 4.76 -16.89
N ALA A 81 -18.14 5.13 -17.31
CA ALA A 81 -17.95 5.93 -18.52
C ALA A 81 -18.45 5.19 -19.77
N VAL A 82 -18.12 3.90 -19.90
CA VAL A 82 -18.60 3.06 -21.01
C VAL A 82 -20.12 2.90 -20.98
N ALA A 83 -20.71 2.69 -19.81
CA ALA A 83 -22.17 2.57 -19.65
C ALA A 83 -22.89 3.84 -20.13
N SER A 84 -22.48 4.99 -19.57
CA SER A 84 -23.06 6.30 -19.89
C SER A 84 -22.89 6.65 -21.36
N TRP A 85 -21.70 6.42 -21.93
CA TRP A 85 -21.42 6.69 -23.34
C TRP A 85 -22.19 5.80 -24.30
N THR A 86 -22.39 4.52 -23.98
CA THR A 86 -23.10 3.57 -24.85
C THR A 86 -24.57 3.94 -24.95
N ASP A 87 -25.22 4.18 -23.81
CA ASP A 87 -26.61 4.60 -23.75
C ASP A 87 -26.80 5.98 -24.42
N TYR A 88 -25.91 6.92 -24.11
CA TYR A 88 -25.87 8.22 -24.77
C TYR A 88 -25.76 8.08 -26.28
N SER A 89 -24.90 7.19 -26.78
CA SER A 89 -24.68 7.02 -28.20
C SER A 89 -25.90 6.43 -28.90
N SER A 90 -26.61 5.48 -28.27
CA SER A 90 -27.88 4.95 -28.80
C SER A 90 -28.93 6.06 -28.89
N GLN A 91 -29.17 6.77 -27.78
CA GLN A 91 -30.17 7.83 -27.69
C GLN A 91 -29.86 9.02 -28.61
N ALA A 92 -28.60 9.44 -28.67
CA ALA A 92 -28.14 10.53 -29.53
C ALA A 92 -28.33 10.18 -31.01
N SER A 93 -28.02 8.95 -31.41
CA SER A 93 -28.17 8.50 -32.79
C SER A 93 -29.63 8.52 -33.24
N ARG A 94 -30.56 8.01 -32.41
CA ARG A 94 -32.01 8.04 -32.67
C ARG A 94 -32.55 9.47 -32.75
N THR A 95 -32.17 10.31 -31.79
CA THR A 95 -32.63 11.71 -31.72
C THR A 95 -32.12 12.53 -32.90
N LEU A 96 -30.86 12.32 -33.29
CA LEU A 96 -30.25 12.97 -34.43
C LEU A 96 -30.80 12.45 -35.76
N ALA A 97 -31.06 11.14 -35.90
CA ALA A 97 -31.69 10.58 -37.09
C ALA A 97 -33.07 11.21 -37.34
N ALA A 98 -33.89 11.32 -36.29
CA ALA A 98 -35.18 12.00 -36.38
C ALA A 98 -35.03 13.49 -36.75
N SER A 99 -34.08 14.19 -36.11
CA SER A 99 -33.88 15.65 -36.25
C SER A 99 -33.15 16.06 -37.54
N LEU A 100 -32.32 15.18 -38.11
CA LEU A 100 -31.51 15.41 -39.30
C LEU A 100 -31.93 14.54 -40.49
N SER A 101 -33.13 13.95 -40.43
CA SER A 101 -33.74 13.17 -41.52
C SER A 101 -33.82 13.94 -42.85
N TRP A 102 -33.83 15.27 -42.81
CA TRP A 102 -33.80 16.13 -43.99
C TRP A 102 -32.44 16.18 -44.71
N VAL A 103 -31.35 15.73 -44.07
CA VAL A 103 -30.01 15.59 -44.70
C VAL A 103 -29.94 14.23 -45.39
N PRO A 104 -29.74 14.16 -46.73
CA PRO A 104 -29.67 12.90 -47.45
C PRO A 104 -28.61 11.95 -46.88
N TYR A 105 -28.94 10.65 -46.80
CA TYR A 105 -28.11 9.55 -46.29
C TYR A 105 -27.73 9.59 -44.81
N LEU A 106 -27.73 10.76 -44.16
CA LEU A 106 -27.31 10.91 -42.75
C LEU A 106 -28.28 10.24 -41.77
N GLY A 107 -29.59 10.36 -42.01
CA GLY A 107 -30.61 9.70 -41.17
C GLY A 107 -30.46 8.19 -41.17
N ALA A 108 -30.37 7.57 -42.36
CA ALA A 108 -30.22 6.12 -42.50
C ALA A 108 -28.90 5.60 -41.88
N ALA A 109 -27.81 6.35 -42.00
CA ALA A 109 -26.53 6.00 -41.38
C ALA A 109 -26.61 6.04 -39.84
N LEU A 110 -27.26 7.05 -39.27
CA LEU A 110 -27.48 7.18 -37.82
C LEU A 110 -28.44 6.10 -37.29
N ASP A 111 -29.48 5.76 -38.04
CA ASP A 111 -30.41 4.68 -37.68
C ASP A 111 -29.73 3.31 -37.71
N ALA A 112 -28.90 3.03 -38.71
CA ALA A 112 -28.12 1.79 -38.78
C ALA A 112 -27.13 1.70 -37.60
N TYR A 113 -26.46 2.81 -37.26
CA TYR A 113 -25.57 2.88 -36.10
C TYR A 113 -26.32 2.69 -34.77
N ALA A 114 -27.51 3.28 -34.62
CA ALA A 114 -28.35 3.09 -33.45
C ALA A 114 -28.78 1.63 -33.26
N GLN A 115 -29.10 0.92 -34.35
CA GLN A 115 -29.47 -0.51 -34.29
C GLN A 115 -28.30 -1.39 -33.82
N VAL A 116 -27.08 -1.11 -34.27
CA VAL A 116 -25.88 -1.84 -33.81
C VAL A 116 -25.67 -1.62 -32.31
N LEU A 117 -25.77 -0.37 -31.85
CA LEU A 117 -25.64 -0.05 -30.42
C LEU A 117 -26.73 -0.71 -29.58
N GLU A 118 -27.96 -0.75 -30.07
CA GLU A 118 -29.08 -1.40 -29.35
C GLU A 118 -28.86 -2.91 -29.19
N SER A 119 -28.39 -3.59 -30.24
CA SER A 119 -28.07 -5.02 -30.16
C SER A 119 -26.95 -5.32 -29.15
N THR A 120 -26.06 -4.35 -28.91
CA THR A 120 -24.97 -4.45 -27.94
C THR A 120 -25.43 -4.07 -26.52
N HIS A 121 -26.45 -3.21 -26.42
CA HIS A 121 -26.94 -2.65 -25.16
C HIS A 121 -27.46 -3.74 -24.19
N GLN A 122 -28.19 -4.75 -24.70
CA GLN A 122 -28.73 -5.83 -23.88
C GLN A 122 -27.63 -6.63 -23.15
N SER A 123 -26.48 -6.86 -23.78
CA SER A 123 -25.35 -7.52 -23.13
C SER A 123 -24.64 -6.60 -22.14
N MET A 124 -24.51 -5.31 -22.47
CA MET A 124 -23.85 -4.33 -21.59
C MET A 124 -24.61 -4.06 -20.29
N GLN A 125 -25.94 -4.08 -20.31
CA GLN A 125 -26.76 -3.93 -19.10
C GLN A 125 -26.57 -5.07 -18.08
N VAL A 126 -26.11 -6.25 -18.51
CA VAL A 126 -25.80 -7.37 -17.60
C VAL A 126 -24.33 -7.34 -17.18
N ILE A 127 -23.44 -7.08 -18.14
CA ILE A 127 -21.99 -7.19 -17.95
C ILE A 127 -21.47 -6.03 -17.10
N LEU A 128 -21.83 -4.77 -17.41
CA LEU A 128 -21.22 -3.61 -16.78
C LEU A 128 -21.52 -3.53 -15.27
N PRO A 129 -22.77 -3.75 -14.79
CA PRO A 129 -23.06 -3.84 -13.35
C PRO A 129 -22.28 -4.95 -12.63
N ALA A 130 -22.15 -6.13 -13.26
CA ALA A 130 -21.40 -7.25 -12.69
C ALA A 130 -19.91 -6.91 -12.56
N TYR A 131 -19.35 -6.21 -13.55
CA TYR A 131 -17.96 -5.73 -13.50
C TYR A 131 -17.75 -4.67 -12.42
N VAL A 132 -18.65 -3.68 -12.28
CA VAL A 132 -18.58 -2.72 -11.15
C VAL A 132 -18.60 -3.47 -9.83
N LYS A 133 -19.51 -4.44 -9.68
CA LYS A 133 -19.59 -5.24 -8.45
C LYS A 133 -18.32 -6.05 -8.19
N MET A 134 -17.71 -6.61 -9.24
CA MET A 134 -16.45 -7.35 -9.12
C MET A 134 -15.31 -6.44 -8.66
N THR A 135 -15.19 -5.22 -9.22
CA THR A 135 -14.20 -4.23 -8.76
C THR A 135 -14.45 -3.80 -7.32
N ASP A 136 -15.72 -3.63 -6.92
CA ASP A 136 -16.12 -3.32 -5.54
C ASP A 136 -15.75 -4.45 -4.56
N ILE A 137 -16.01 -5.71 -4.92
CA ILE A 137 -15.59 -6.87 -4.12
C ILE A 137 -14.07 -6.89 -3.95
N ALA A 138 -13.32 -6.61 -5.01
CA ALA A 138 -11.86 -6.55 -4.95
C ALA A 138 -11.37 -5.40 -4.04
N ILE A 139 -11.98 -4.20 -4.14
CA ILE A 139 -11.70 -3.06 -3.25
C ILE A 139 -11.93 -3.46 -1.79
N GLN A 140 -13.11 -4.00 -1.47
CA GLN A 140 -13.47 -4.40 -0.11
C GLN A 140 -12.51 -5.46 0.44
N THR A 141 -12.26 -6.52 -0.34
CA THR A 141 -11.39 -7.63 0.07
C THR A 141 -9.98 -7.14 0.36
N LEU A 142 -9.41 -6.33 -0.54
CA LEU A 142 -8.06 -5.81 -0.38
C LEU A 142 -7.96 -4.87 0.83
N SER A 143 -8.91 -3.93 0.99
CA SER A 143 -8.90 -3.01 2.13
C SER A 143 -9.08 -3.74 3.47
N THR A 144 -9.96 -4.75 3.55
CA THR A 144 -10.10 -5.58 4.75
C THR A 144 -8.80 -6.31 5.12
N VAL A 145 -8.13 -6.90 4.13
CA VAL A 145 -6.83 -7.56 4.38
C VAL A 145 -5.82 -6.54 4.90
N GLN A 146 -5.75 -5.34 4.30
CA GLN A 146 -4.83 -4.31 4.77
C GLN A 146 -5.06 -3.94 6.23
N HIS A 147 -6.30 -3.70 6.66
CA HIS A 147 -6.63 -3.36 8.05
C HIS A 147 -6.14 -4.41 9.06
N SER A 148 -6.05 -5.68 8.66
CA SER A 148 -5.53 -6.74 9.52
C SER A 148 -4.00 -6.73 9.66
N ILE A 149 -3.24 -6.22 8.66
CA ILE A 149 -1.78 -6.35 8.60
C ILE A 149 -1.09 -5.68 9.78
N LYS A 150 -1.58 -4.52 10.22
CA LYS A 150 -1.03 -3.83 11.38
C LYS A 150 -1.06 -4.72 12.62
N ALA A 151 -2.24 -5.28 12.92
CA ALA A 151 -2.46 -6.14 14.09
C ALA A 151 -1.75 -7.51 13.99
N THR A 152 -1.81 -8.16 12.82
CA THR A 152 -1.15 -9.47 12.64
C THR A 152 0.36 -9.33 12.73
N THR A 153 0.94 -8.30 12.10
CA THR A 153 2.40 -8.07 12.15
C THR A 153 2.87 -7.82 13.58
N THR A 154 2.14 -7.00 14.36
CA THR A 154 2.43 -6.80 15.79
C THR A 154 2.50 -8.10 16.58
N ALA A 155 1.58 -9.04 16.33
CA ALA A 155 1.54 -10.33 17.03
C ALA A 155 2.56 -11.34 16.49
N GLU A 156 2.88 -11.29 15.21
CA GLU A 156 3.75 -12.24 14.53
C GLU A 156 5.24 -11.95 14.74
N ILE A 157 5.63 -10.68 14.89
CA ILE A 157 7.04 -10.31 15.04
C ILE A 157 7.73 -11.00 16.23
N PRO A 158 7.14 -11.02 17.44
CA PRO A 158 7.73 -11.76 18.54
C PRO A 158 7.86 -13.27 18.29
N LEU A 159 6.90 -13.85 17.56
CA LEU A 159 6.94 -15.26 17.19
C LEU A 159 8.05 -15.54 16.17
N ILE A 160 8.25 -14.64 15.19
CA ILE A 160 9.32 -14.76 14.20
C ILE A 160 10.69 -14.65 14.87
N VAL A 161 10.88 -13.68 15.77
CA VAL A 161 12.11 -13.54 16.54
C VAL A 161 12.39 -14.81 17.34
N LYS A 162 11.44 -15.24 18.17
CA LYS A 162 11.58 -16.45 18.98
C LYS A 162 11.88 -17.67 18.12
N LYS A 163 11.13 -17.87 17.04
CA LYS A 163 11.30 -19.01 16.14
C LYS A 163 12.64 -18.99 15.43
N THR A 164 13.14 -17.81 15.07
CA THR A 164 14.46 -17.66 14.43
C THR A 164 15.57 -18.03 15.39
N ILE A 165 15.48 -17.63 16.66
CA ILE A 165 16.44 -18.01 17.70
C ILE A 165 16.43 -19.54 17.87
N GLU A 166 15.26 -20.13 18.12
CA GLU A 166 15.10 -21.59 18.30
C GLU A 166 15.55 -22.42 17.10
N LEU A 167 15.41 -21.91 15.86
CA LEU A 167 15.86 -22.61 14.65
C LEU A 167 17.37 -22.60 14.47
N ASN A 168 18.08 -21.63 15.06
CA ASN A 168 19.53 -21.58 15.00
C ASN A 168 20.18 -22.35 16.14
N ASP A 169 19.73 -22.13 17.38
CA ASP A 169 20.19 -22.84 18.58
C ASP A 169 19.16 -22.67 19.71
N ASP A 170 18.64 -23.77 20.24
CA ASP A 170 17.59 -23.80 21.27
C ASP A 170 18.10 -23.45 22.68
N ARG A 171 19.42 -23.41 22.87
CA ARG A 171 20.06 -22.94 24.11
C ARG A 171 19.96 -21.43 24.27
N PHE A 172 19.66 -20.69 23.20
CA PHE A 172 19.55 -19.24 23.24
C PHE A 172 18.10 -18.78 23.40
N GLU A 173 17.92 -17.70 24.15
CA GLU A 173 16.65 -17.04 24.36
C GLU A 173 16.79 -15.52 24.25
N ILE A 174 15.66 -14.84 24.10
CA ILE A 174 15.61 -13.38 24.17
C ILE A 174 15.84 -12.92 25.62
N SER A 175 16.71 -11.93 25.83
CA SER A 175 16.92 -11.39 27.17
C SER A 175 15.75 -10.50 27.62
N ASP A 176 15.68 -10.17 28.91
CA ASP A 176 14.70 -9.19 29.43
C ASP A 176 14.79 -7.83 28.71
N TYR A 177 16.01 -7.37 28.41
CA TYR A 177 16.22 -6.14 27.64
C TYR A 177 15.78 -6.31 26.18
N GLY A 178 16.10 -7.46 25.56
CA GLY A 178 15.63 -7.80 24.22
C GLY A 178 14.10 -7.82 24.12
N MET A 179 13.40 -8.36 25.12
CA MET A 179 11.93 -8.33 25.19
C MET A 179 11.39 -6.91 25.31
N LEU A 180 12.04 -6.04 26.08
CA LEU A 180 11.67 -4.63 26.21
C LEU A 180 11.83 -3.88 24.87
N GLU A 181 12.96 -4.05 24.20
CA GLU A 181 13.21 -3.45 22.88
C GLU A 181 12.21 -3.97 21.84
N LEU A 182 11.89 -5.26 21.87
CA LEU A 182 10.86 -5.85 21.02
C LEU A 182 9.47 -5.27 21.29
N ALA A 183 9.11 -5.06 22.55
CA ALA A 183 7.86 -4.40 22.92
C ALA A 183 7.81 -2.94 22.45
N MET A 184 8.91 -2.19 22.62
CA MET A 184 9.01 -0.82 22.10
C MET A 184 8.94 -0.77 20.58
N HIS A 185 9.56 -1.74 19.90
CA HIS A 185 9.52 -1.87 18.45
C HIS A 185 8.11 -2.17 17.94
N THR A 186 7.41 -3.14 18.53
CA THR A 186 6.02 -3.45 18.16
C THR A 186 5.09 -2.24 18.37
N TYR A 187 5.32 -1.44 19.42
CA TYR A 187 4.63 -0.16 19.59
C TYR A 187 5.00 0.86 18.50
N ALA A 188 6.28 0.98 18.16
CA ALA A 188 6.74 1.84 17.08
C ALA A 188 6.13 1.44 15.72
N TRP A 189 6.03 0.15 15.40
CA TRP A 189 5.33 -0.36 14.22
C TRP A 189 3.87 0.10 14.16
N THR A 190 3.15 0.01 15.28
CA THR A 190 1.75 0.48 15.31
C THR A 190 1.59 1.98 15.08
N ASN A 191 2.61 2.78 15.41
CA ASN A 191 2.62 4.23 15.15
C ASN A 191 3.20 4.61 13.79
N PHE A 192 4.00 3.72 13.21
CA PHE A 192 4.59 3.85 11.89
C PHE A 192 3.52 3.76 10.81
N LEU A 193 2.55 2.86 10.98
CA LEU A 193 1.32 2.80 10.18
C LEU A 193 0.23 3.66 10.83
N SER A 194 -0.05 4.83 10.25
CA SER A 194 -1.15 5.66 10.72
C SER A 194 -2.49 5.07 10.31
N ASP A 195 -3.44 5.07 11.23
CA ASP A 195 -4.85 4.92 10.87
C ASP A 195 -5.25 6.24 10.22
N ALA A 196 -5.53 6.21 8.92
CA ALA A 196 -5.85 7.40 8.14
C ALA A 196 -7.00 8.19 8.79
N ASP A 197 -6.89 9.52 8.84
CA ASP A 197 -8.04 10.39 9.17
C ASP A 197 -9.05 10.20 8.03
N GLU A 198 -10.07 9.36 8.30
CA GLU A 198 -10.99 8.85 7.28
C GLU A 198 -11.45 9.97 6.37
N ASN A 199 -11.75 11.16 6.89
CA ASN A 199 -12.29 12.22 6.04
C ASN A 199 -11.24 12.92 5.16
N LYS A 200 -10.07 13.27 5.70
CA LYS A 200 -9.05 14.01 4.94
C LYS A 200 -8.28 13.13 3.97
N ASP A 201 -8.04 11.89 4.36
CA ASP A 201 -7.21 10.99 3.57
C ASP A 201 -8.04 10.35 2.46
N LEU A 202 -9.33 10.06 2.68
CA LEU A 202 -10.25 9.70 1.59
C LEU A 202 -10.39 10.84 0.57
N GLU A 203 -10.34 12.11 1.01
CA GLU A 203 -10.38 13.25 0.10
C GLU A 203 -9.10 13.35 -0.75
N ARG A 204 -7.92 13.18 -0.16
CA ARG A 204 -6.66 13.10 -0.93
C ARG A 204 -6.66 11.92 -1.90
N GLN A 205 -7.13 10.77 -1.46
CA GLN A 205 -7.27 9.57 -2.29
C GLN A 205 -8.23 9.80 -3.46
N ALA A 206 -9.37 10.44 -3.22
CA ALA A 206 -10.34 10.77 -4.27
C ALA A 206 -9.76 11.74 -5.32
N ILE A 207 -9.01 12.75 -4.87
CA ILE A 207 -8.29 13.67 -5.75
C ILE A 207 -7.27 12.90 -6.60
N PHE A 208 -6.49 12.01 -5.97
CA PHE A 208 -5.52 11.18 -6.67
C PHE A 208 -6.18 10.26 -7.70
N ILE A 209 -7.22 9.50 -7.32
CA ILE A 209 -7.98 8.62 -8.22
C ILE A 209 -8.53 9.40 -9.41
N ASN A 210 -9.09 10.60 -9.18
CA ASN A 210 -9.56 11.45 -10.26
C ASN A 210 -8.42 11.97 -11.17
N SER A 211 -7.20 12.12 -10.65
CA SER A 211 -6.05 12.62 -11.41
C SER A 211 -5.35 11.56 -12.28
N VAL A 212 -5.51 10.27 -11.97
CA VAL A 212 -4.84 9.17 -12.69
C VAL A 212 -5.73 8.48 -13.72
N LYS A 213 -6.93 9.00 -13.96
CA LYS A 213 -7.82 8.51 -15.03
C LYS A 213 -7.21 8.80 -16.40
N ASP A 214 -7.59 8.00 -17.39
CA ASP A 214 -7.24 8.29 -18.78
C ASP A 214 -8.04 9.49 -19.33
N ASP A 215 -7.50 10.13 -20.37
CA ASP A 215 -8.08 11.32 -21.02
C ASP A 215 -9.55 11.12 -21.44
N TRP A 216 -9.91 9.91 -21.91
CA TRP A 216 -11.26 9.62 -22.39
C TRP A 216 -12.24 9.50 -21.23
N THR A 217 -11.85 8.86 -20.12
CA THR A 217 -12.69 8.77 -18.92
C THR A 217 -12.85 10.12 -18.23
N GLU A 218 -11.78 10.92 -18.22
CA GLU A 218 -11.81 12.28 -17.69
C GLU A 218 -12.72 13.20 -18.51
N ALA A 219 -12.56 13.24 -19.84
CA ALA A 219 -13.31 14.16 -20.70
C ALA A 219 -13.61 13.58 -22.09
N ARG A 220 -14.88 13.21 -22.32
CA ARG A 220 -15.40 12.84 -23.65
C ARG A 220 -15.98 14.07 -24.31
N SER A 221 -15.18 14.76 -25.11
CA SER A 221 -15.63 15.99 -25.76
C SER A 221 -15.44 15.94 -27.27
N ASN A 222 -16.54 16.12 -28.00
CA ASN A 222 -16.52 16.24 -29.46
C ASN A 222 -17.34 17.45 -29.89
N GLN A 223 -17.04 17.98 -31.08
CA GLN A 223 -17.85 19.01 -31.72
C GLN A 223 -17.96 18.78 -33.22
N ILE A 224 -19.19 18.90 -33.74
CA ILE A 224 -19.48 18.78 -35.16
C ILE A 224 -20.14 20.08 -35.59
N SER A 225 -19.60 20.72 -36.62
CA SER A 225 -20.20 21.92 -37.18
C SER A 225 -21.27 21.53 -38.21
N LEU A 226 -22.47 22.06 -38.03
CA LEU A 226 -23.57 21.88 -38.97
C LEU A 226 -23.63 23.09 -39.94
N PRO A 227 -24.14 22.89 -41.16
CA PRO A 227 -24.39 23.96 -42.11
C PRO A 227 -25.40 24.97 -41.52
N ALA A 228 -24.88 26.08 -40.99
CA ALA A 228 -25.65 27.03 -40.21
C ALA A 228 -26.73 27.79 -41.03
N THR A 229 -26.49 27.93 -42.33
CA THR A 229 -27.40 28.56 -43.30
C THR A 229 -28.72 27.81 -43.43
N LEU A 230 -28.72 26.48 -43.28
CA LEU A 230 -29.91 25.63 -43.43
C LEU A 230 -30.90 25.78 -42.27
N ILE A 231 -30.46 26.27 -41.11
CA ILE A 231 -31.29 26.47 -39.91
C ILE A 231 -31.40 27.94 -39.47
N GLY A 232 -31.08 28.87 -40.38
CA GLY A 232 -31.19 30.31 -40.15
C GLY A 232 -30.31 30.81 -38.99
N ALA A 233 -29.10 30.26 -38.85
CA ALA A 233 -28.14 30.62 -37.81
C ALA A 233 -26.80 31.11 -38.41
N LEU A 234 -26.06 31.92 -37.65
CA LEU A 234 -24.68 32.31 -37.97
C LEU A 234 -23.68 31.17 -37.76
N SER A 235 -23.96 30.29 -36.79
CA SER A 235 -23.19 29.08 -36.55
C SER A 235 -24.10 28.06 -35.90
N ALA A 236 -23.94 26.79 -36.27
CA ALA A 236 -24.63 25.66 -35.68
C ALA A 236 -23.58 24.60 -35.34
N LYS A 237 -23.50 24.20 -34.07
CA LYS A 237 -22.54 23.19 -33.61
C LYS A 237 -23.25 22.19 -32.71
N LEU A 238 -23.11 20.92 -33.01
CA LEU A 238 -23.38 19.86 -32.06
C LEU A 238 -22.17 19.73 -31.16
N LYS A 239 -22.39 19.78 -29.85
CA LYS A 239 -21.33 19.61 -28.85
C LYS A 239 -21.65 18.43 -27.97
N GLN A 240 -20.82 17.41 -28.00
CA GLN A 240 -20.85 16.29 -27.05
C GLN A 240 -20.00 16.64 -25.83
N ARG A 241 -20.53 16.42 -24.63
CA ARG A 241 -19.78 16.52 -23.37
C ARG A 241 -20.07 15.31 -22.52
N GLY A 242 -19.03 14.61 -22.11
CA GLY A 242 -19.06 13.49 -21.19
C GLY A 242 -17.89 13.51 -20.23
N SER A 243 -18.07 12.95 -19.04
CA SER A 243 -17.02 12.78 -18.02
C SER A 243 -17.46 11.73 -17.01
N SER A 244 -16.51 11.08 -16.34
CA SER A 244 -16.76 10.21 -15.19
C SER A 244 -15.90 10.68 -14.02
N ARG A 245 -16.52 10.90 -12.86
CA ARG A 245 -15.86 11.49 -11.69
C ARG A 245 -16.30 10.80 -10.42
N LEU A 246 -15.35 10.65 -9.51
CA LEU A 246 -15.62 10.29 -8.13
C LEU A 246 -15.93 11.57 -7.36
N ILE A 247 -17.14 11.68 -6.83
CA ILE A 247 -17.69 12.90 -6.23
C ILE A 247 -17.98 12.68 -4.75
N ARG A 248 -17.66 13.69 -3.94
CA ARG A 248 -17.99 13.72 -2.52
C ARG A 248 -19.46 14.04 -2.32
N ARG A 249 -20.13 13.23 -1.52
CA ARG A 249 -21.51 13.35 -1.08
C ARG A 249 -21.54 13.36 0.44
N TYR A 250 -22.71 13.64 1.00
CA TYR A 250 -22.94 13.62 2.44
C TYR A 250 -24.18 12.80 2.72
N ASP A 251 -24.12 11.95 3.74
CA ASP A 251 -25.27 11.19 4.20
C ASP A 251 -26.23 12.08 5.00
N GLU A 252 -27.34 11.51 5.45
CA GLU A 252 -28.33 12.24 6.27
C GLU A 252 -27.73 12.76 7.58
N ASP A 253 -26.66 12.11 8.07
CA ASP A 253 -25.94 12.44 9.30
C ASP A 253 -24.80 13.46 9.08
N GLY A 254 -24.52 13.83 7.83
CA GLY A 254 -23.47 14.78 7.45
C GLY A 254 -22.07 14.17 7.32
N ASN A 255 -21.92 12.84 7.34
CA ASN A 255 -20.66 12.17 7.06
C ASN A 255 -20.40 12.15 5.55
N PRO A 256 -19.17 12.44 5.11
CA PRO A 256 -18.85 12.41 3.69
C PRO A 256 -18.70 10.98 3.19
N TYR A 257 -19.29 10.68 2.04
CA TYR A 257 -19.01 9.47 1.28
C TYR A 257 -18.70 9.81 -0.17
N TRP A 258 -18.17 8.83 -0.91
CA TRP A 258 -17.71 9.03 -2.28
C TRP A 258 -18.45 8.10 -3.22
N ASN A 259 -19.00 8.67 -4.29
CA ASN A 259 -19.73 7.92 -5.31
C ASN A 259 -19.23 8.25 -6.70
N TRP A 260 -19.28 7.26 -7.57
CA TRP A 260 -18.96 7.45 -8.98
C TRP A 260 -20.21 7.98 -9.69
N GLU A 261 -20.01 9.05 -10.45
CA GLU A 261 -21.02 9.58 -11.35
C GLU A 261 -20.43 9.74 -12.76
N SER A 262 -21.17 9.26 -13.76
CA SER A 262 -20.78 9.33 -15.15
C SER A 262 -21.92 9.88 -15.99
N ARG A 263 -21.62 10.90 -16.78
CA ARG A 263 -22.61 11.57 -17.63
C ARG A 263 -22.08 11.76 -19.02
N ASP A 264 -22.98 11.67 -19.99
CA ASP A 264 -22.75 12.04 -21.38
C ASP A 264 -23.94 12.84 -21.89
N SER A 265 -23.67 13.88 -22.68
CA SER A 265 -24.70 14.79 -23.17
C SER A 265 -24.35 15.34 -24.55
N ILE A 266 -25.38 15.69 -25.32
CA ILE A 266 -25.24 16.45 -26.56
C ILE A 266 -26.27 17.56 -26.63
N SER A 267 -25.78 18.75 -26.94
CA SER A 267 -26.61 19.92 -27.19
C SER A 267 -26.29 20.51 -28.56
N LEU A 268 -27.31 21.05 -29.20
CA LEU A 268 -27.18 21.93 -30.35
C LEU A 268 -26.95 23.37 -29.87
N HIS A 269 -25.79 23.92 -30.21
CA HIS A 269 -25.42 25.31 -29.96
C HIS A 269 -25.60 26.12 -31.24
N THR A 270 -26.51 27.09 -31.22
CA THR A 270 -26.70 28.01 -32.33
C THR A 270 -26.37 29.44 -31.94
N ARG A 271 -25.89 30.22 -32.93
CA ARG A 271 -25.62 31.65 -32.77
C ARG A 271 -26.52 32.42 -33.74
N LYS A 272 -27.32 33.36 -33.24
CA LYS A 272 -28.24 34.16 -34.06
C LYS A 272 -28.09 35.66 -33.76
N ILE A 273 -28.32 36.50 -34.77
CA ILE A 273 -28.38 37.95 -34.59
C ILE A 273 -29.79 38.30 -34.10
N LYS A 274 -29.89 38.99 -32.96
CA LYS A 274 -31.15 39.51 -32.44
C LYS A 274 -30.93 40.93 -31.92
N ARG A 275 -31.62 41.92 -32.50
CA ARG A 275 -31.49 43.36 -32.17
C ARG A 275 -30.01 43.81 -32.16
N LEU A 276 -29.31 43.63 -33.28
CA LEU A 276 -27.89 43.99 -33.49
C LEU A 276 -26.87 43.30 -32.56
N ARG A 277 -27.30 42.43 -31.65
CA ARG A 277 -26.42 41.64 -30.78
C ARG A 277 -26.44 40.17 -31.17
N THR A 278 -25.28 39.55 -31.05
CA THR A 278 -25.13 38.11 -31.27
C THR A 278 -25.51 37.36 -30.00
N LYS A 279 -26.57 36.53 -30.06
CA LYS A 279 -27.00 35.68 -28.95
C LYS A 279 -26.67 34.21 -29.23
N ARG A 280 -26.26 33.49 -28.17
CA ARG A 280 -26.06 32.03 -28.19
C ARG A 280 -27.31 31.35 -27.62
N TYR A 281 -27.73 30.27 -28.26
CA TYR A 281 -28.83 29.43 -27.85
C TYR A 281 -28.34 27.99 -27.74
N GLU A 282 -28.69 27.33 -26.64
CA GLU A 282 -28.41 25.93 -26.41
C GLU A 282 -29.74 25.16 -26.38
N VAL A 283 -29.85 24.13 -27.21
CA VAL A 283 -30.95 23.17 -27.17
C VAL A 283 -30.34 21.83 -26.76
N GLY A 284 -30.70 21.34 -25.58
CA GLY A 284 -30.33 20.00 -25.15
C GLY A 284 -31.06 18.97 -26.00
N LEU A 285 -30.34 17.95 -26.47
CA LEU A 285 -30.92 16.89 -27.29
C LEU A 285 -31.02 15.59 -26.49
N VAL A 286 -29.89 15.15 -25.93
CA VAL A 286 -29.79 13.90 -25.16
C VAL A 286 -28.85 14.11 -23.99
N ALA A 287 -29.16 13.47 -22.87
CA ALA A 287 -28.24 13.30 -21.77
C ALA A 287 -28.52 11.98 -21.05
N THR A 288 -27.45 11.33 -20.61
CA THR A 288 -27.48 10.14 -19.76
C THR A 288 -26.80 10.46 -18.43
N ASP A 289 -27.32 9.88 -17.37
CA ASP A 289 -26.82 10.06 -16.00
C ASP A 289 -26.73 8.69 -15.34
N TYR A 290 -25.53 8.30 -14.95
CA TYR A 290 -25.26 7.05 -14.24
C TYR A 290 -24.63 7.40 -12.90
N SER A 291 -25.19 6.89 -11.82
CA SER A 291 -24.69 7.12 -10.47
C SER A 291 -24.69 5.83 -9.66
N THR A 292 -23.67 5.65 -8.83
CA THR A 292 -23.70 4.63 -7.77
C THR A 292 -24.54 5.07 -6.56
N ASP A 293 -25.17 6.24 -6.66
CA ASP A 293 -26.07 6.85 -5.69
C ASP A 293 -27.48 7.01 -6.26
N SER A 294 -28.45 7.16 -5.36
CA SER A 294 -29.84 7.48 -5.67
C SER A 294 -30.07 8.96 -6.03
N THR A 295 -29.08 9.83 -5.77
CA THR A 295 -29.25 11.29 -5.90
C THR A 295 -28.25 11.92 -6.88
N PRO A 296 -28.70 12.57 -7.97
CA PRO A 296 -27.79 13.11 -8.98
C PRO A 296 -27.09 14.39 -8.51
N PHE A 297 -25.80 14.56 -8.82
CA PHE A 297 -25.05 15.81 -8.64
C PHE A 297 -25.46 16.91 -9.64
N TYR A 298 -25.05 18.17 -9.39
CA TYR A 298 -25.33 19.33 -10.25
C TYR A 298 -24.04 19.97 -10.76
N GLY A 299 -24.05 20.47 -12.00
CA GLY A 299 -22.95 21.30 -12.52
C GLY A 299 -21.81 20.46 -13.08
N PHE A 300 -22.14 19.32 -13.68
CA PHE A 300 -21.16 18.40 -14.22
C PHE A 300 -20.43 19.01 -15.44
N PHE A 301 -21.15 19.82 -16.25
CA PHE A 301 -20.60 20.49 -17.42
C PHE A 301 -20.78 22.02 -17.39
N SER A 302 -19.76 22.74 -17.88
CA SER A 302 -19.82 24.21 -18.07
C SER A 302 -20.59 24.61 -19.34
N GLU A 303 -20.63 23.72 -20.34
CA GLU A 303 -21.45 23.78 -21.56
C GLU A 303 -22.46 22.62 -21.54
N ASN A 304 -23.53 22.66 -22.33
CA ASN A 304 -24.57 21.61 -22.34
C ASN A 304 -25.47 21.57 -21.06
N LYS A 305 -25.68 22.72 -20.41
CA LYS A 305 -26.47 22.81 -19.16
C LYS A 305 -27.93 22.43 -19.36
N ASN A 306 -28.50 22.68 -20.54
CA ASN A 306 -29.89 22.32 -20.84
C ASN A 306 -30.03 20.81 -21.04
N ALA A 307 -29.07 20.16 -21.73
CA ALA A 307 -29.05 18.70 -21.84
C ALA A 307 -28.83 18.06 -20.47
N GLU A 308 -27.89 18.56 -19.67
CA GLU A 308 -27.64 18.06 -18.30
C GLU A 308 -28.91 18.12 -17.43
N ARG A 309 -29.75 19.15 -17.60
CA ARG A 309 -31.04 19.23 -16.88
C ARG A 309 -32.07 18.20 -17.37
N MET A 310 -32.02 17.80 -18.63
CA MET A 310 -32.91 16.77 -19.20
C MET A 310 -32.55 15.37 -18.68
N GLY A 311 -31.26 15.03 -18.63
CA GLY A 311 -30.78 13.71 -18.20
C GLY A 311 -31.11 13.35 -16.76
N LYS A 312 -31.40 14.35 -15.91
CA LYS A 312 -31.77 14.14 -14.49
C LYS A 312 -33.04 13.33 -14.28
N GLY A 313 -33.96 13.36 -15.23
CA GLY A 313 -35.19 12.54 -15.17
C GLY A 313 -34.97 11.10 -15.61
N GLN A 314 -33.76 10.76 -16.06
CA GLN A 314 -33.37 9.48 -16.65
C GLN A 314 -32.12 8.93 -15.95
N LEU A 315 -32.01 9.15 -14.64
CA LEU A 315 -30.92 8.62 -13.84
C LEU A 315 -30.98 7.09 -13.83
N GLU A 316 -29.92 6.45 -14.30
CA GLU A 316 -29.69 5.03 -14.09
C GLU A 316 -28.96 4.83 -12.77
N GLU A 317 -29.68 4.28 -11.80
CA GLU A 317 -29.21 4.07 -10.43
C GLU A 317 -28.55 2.70 -10.31
N TRP A 318 -27.25 2.71 -9.98
CA TRP A 318 -26.42 1.53 -9.74
C TRP A 318 -26.12 1.38 -8.24
N SER A 319 -27.10 1.70 -7.40
CA SER A 319 -26.96 1.62 -5.95
C SER A 319 -26.71 0.18 -5.49
N GLY A 320 -25.85 0.03 -4.47
CA GLY A 320 -25.44 -1.28 -3.94
C GLY A 320 -24.37 -2.03 -4.76
N LEU A 321 -24.03 -1.55 -5.97
CA LEU A 321 -22.95 -2.12 -6.77
C LEU A 321 -21.56 -1.63 -6.33
N TYR A 322 -21.49 -0.46 -5.69
CA TYR A 322 -20.27 0.17 -5.24
C TYR A 322 -20.42 0.64 -3.78
N SER A 323 -19.41 0.36 -2.96
CA SER A 323 -19.43 0.59 -1.51
C SER A 323 -18.64 1.83 -1.05
N GLY A 324 -18.22 2.67 -2.00
CA GLY A 324 -17.46 3.89 -1.71
C GLY A 324 -15.95 3.68 -1.62
N LEU A 325 -15.24 4.77 -1.31
CA LEU A 325 -13.82 4.69 -0.97
C LEU A 325 -13.63 4.00 0.37
N LYS A 326 -12.51 3.28 0.51
CA LYS A 326 -12.07 2.64 1.74
C LYS A 326 -10.75 3.26 2.16
N SER A 327 -10.59 3.51 3.45
CA SER A 327 -9.33 4.01 3.99
C SER A 327 -8.23 2.99 3.74
N LEU A 328 -7.05 3.50 3.41
CA LEU A 328 -5.85 2.70 3.18
C LEU A 328 -4.84 3.05 4.28
N HIS A 329 -3.94 2.13 4.56
CA HIS A 329 -2.83 2.44 5.46
C HIS A 329 -1.86 3.42 4.80
N GLU A 330 -1.42 4.39 5.58
CA GLU A 330 -0.40 5.37 5.20
C GLU A 330 0.76 5.35 6.21
N LEU A 331 1.89 5.94 5.80
CA LEU A 331 3.06 6.07 6.65
C LEU A 331 2.97 7.34 7.48
N ASN A 332 3.44 7.25 8.71
CA ASN A 332 3.68 8.42 9.53
C ASN A 332 5.05 9.04 9.21
N ASP A 333 5.06 10.28 8.72
CA ASP A 333 6.23 11.01 8.19
C ASP A 333 7.42 11.21 9.17
N LYS A 334 7.33 10.76 10.42
CA LYS A 334 8.26 11.15 11.51
C LYS A 334 9.21 10.07 12.01
N THR A 335 9.12 8.84 11.54
CA THR A 335 9.83 7.73 12.21
C THR A 335 10.52 6.78 11.25
N THR A 336 11.84 6.67 11.34
CA THR A 336 12.58 5.48 10.89
C THR A 336 12.29 4.35 11.86
N LEU A 337 11.90 3.17 11.37
CA LEU A 337 11.62 2.02 12.22
C LEU A 337 12.86 1.15 12.34
N SER A 338 13.37 0.98 13.56
CA SER A 338 14.55 0.16 13.86
C SER A 338 14.27 -0.82 14.97
N LEU A 339 14.72 -2.06 14.81
CA LEU A 339 14.63 -3.11 15.81
C LEU A 339 16.02 -3.35 16.41
N ALA A 340 16.11 -3.27 17.74
CA ALA A 340 17.25 -3.76 18.49
C ALA A 340 16.84 -5.03 19.26
N LEU A 341 17.76 -5.98 19.38
CA LEU A 341 17.48 -7.23 20.07
C LEU A 341 18.73 -7.73 20.79
N GLU A 342 18.56 -8.13 22.05
CA GLU A 342 19.58 -8.84 22.80
C GLU A 342 19.17 -10.31 22.98
N VAL A 343 20.07 -11.22 22.61
CA VAL A 343 19.96 -12.67 22.81
C VAL A 343 20.96 -13.09 23.87
N GLN A 344 20.59 -14.06 24.71
CA GLN A 344 21.42 -14.64 25.76
C GLN A 344 21.25 -16.16 25.81
N ILE A 345 22.20 -16.88 26.41
CA ILE A 345 22.05 -18.32 26.70
C ILE A 345 21.05 -18.53 27.86
N ASP A 346 20.13 -19.48 27.72
CA ASP A 346 19.18 -19.87 28.78
C ASP A 346 19.95 -20.47 29.97
N SER A 347 19.87 -19.75 31.09
CA SER A 347 20.51 -20.10 32.35
C SER A 347 20.09 -21.45 32.95
N LYS A 348 19.00 -22.08 32.49
CA LYS A 348 18.54 -23.38 33.01
C LYS A 348 19.42 -24.55 32.62
N GLU A 349 20.15 -24.48 31.50
CA GLU A 349 21.06 -25.56 31.07
C GLU A 349 22.49 -25.43 31.65
N LEU A 350 22.89 -24.24 32.09
CA LEU A 350 24.21 -24.00 32.70
C LEU A 350 24.40 -24.70 34.06
N THR A 351 23.32 -25.19 34.67
CA THR A 351 23.37 -25.94 35.94
C THR A 351 23.99 -27.33 35.85
N LEU A 352 24.28 -27.87 34.66
CA LEU A 352 24.76 -29.24 34.48
C LEU A 352 26.28 -29.36 34.22
N THR A 353 27.00 -28.27 33.95
CA THR A 353 28.41 -28.36 33.51
C THR A 353 29.43 -27.78 34.50
N HIS A 354 29.04 -26.92 35.46
CA HIS A 354 29.98 -26.31 36.41
C HIS A 354 29.46 -26.28 37.85
N GLN A 355 29.40 -27.44 38.50
CA GLN A 355 28.95 -27.56 39.90
C GLN A 355 30.05 -27.28 40.95
N ASN A 356 31.23 -26.76 40.58
CA ASN A 356 32.35 -26.59 41.51
C ASN A 356 32.79 -25.13 41.81
N ASP A 357 32.24 -24.10 41.16
CA ASP A 357 32.62 -22.68 41.44
C ASP A 357 31.42 -21.81 41.85
N SER A 358 30.39 -22.42 42.41
CA SER A 358 29.26 -21.71 42.98
C SER A 358 29.64 -21.07 44.32
N GLN A 359 29.95 -19.77 44.35
CA GLN A 359 29.48 -18.83 45.39
C GLN A 359 29.78 -17.34 45.12
N ALA A 360 30.45 -16.93 44.03
CA ALA A 360 30.66 -15.49 43.75
C ALA A 360 30.28 -15.01 42.33
N TYR A 361 30.02 -15.90 41.36
CA TYR A 361 30.04 -15.54 39.92
C TYR A 361 28.70 -15.65 39.17
N GLY A 362 27.58 -15.96 39.84
CA GLY A 362 26.31 -16.31 39.18
C GLY A 362 25.57 -15.19 38.43
N LYS A 363 26.00 -13.92 38.55
CA LYS A 363 25.43 -12.80 37.77
C LYS A 363 26.31 -12.32 36.62
N GLU A 364 27.61 -12.64 36.63
CA GLU A 364 28.55 -12.24 35.58
C GLU A 364 28.46 -13.14 34.35
N HIS A 365 28.25 -14.44 34.53
CA HIS A 365 28.23 -15.41 33.41
C HIS A 365 27.07 -15.21 32.41
N ASN A 366 25.88 -14.80 32.87
CA ASN A 366 24.75 -14.50 31.96
C ASN A 366 24.99 -13.24 31.10
N ALA A 367 25.90 -12.36 31.50
CA ALA A 367 26.31 -11.21 30.69
C ALA A 367 27.42 -11.57 29.68
N GLU A 368 28.13 -12.69 29.89
CA GLU A 368 29.30 -13.11 29.11
C GLU A 368 28.93 -13.70 27.74
N TYR A 369 27.73 -14.30 27.63
CA TYR A 369 27.19 -14.90 26.39
C TYR A 369 25.94 -14.19 25.88
N ALA A 370 25.91 -12.87 26.00
CA ALA A 370 24.85 -12.04 25.42
C ALA A 370 25.37 -11.25 24.22
N SER A 371 24.59 -11.17 23.15
CA SER A 371 24.89 -10.32 22.00
C SER A 371 23.70 -9.46 21.62
N VAL A 372 24.00 -8.24 21.15
CA VAL A 372 23.02 -7.25 20.73
C VAL A 372 23.19 -6.99 19.24
N ALA A 373 22.09 -7.14 18.51
CA ALA A 373 21.97 -6.80 17.10
C ALA A 373 20.98 -5.64 16.92
N LYS A 374 21.17 -4.87 15.85
CA LYS A 374 20.26 -3.80 15.46
C LYS A 374 20.11 -3.75 13.95
N GLY A 375 18.89 -3.49 13.49
CA GLY A 375 18.60 -3.25 12.10
C GLY A 375 17.55 -2.16 11.93
N GLU A 376 17.39 -1.68 10.71
CA GLU A 376 16.36 -0.72 10.37
C GLU A 376 15.63 -1.10 9.07
N LEU A 377 14.37 -0.68 9.00
CA LEU A 377 13.60 -0.67 7.77
C LEU A 377 13.99 0.54 6.94
N PHE A 378 14.24 0.27 5.66
CA PHE A 378 14.75 1.28 4.75
C PHE A 378 14.03 1.19 3.40
N PHE A 379 13.69 2.37 2.86
CA PHE A 379 13.06 2.51 1.56
C PHE A 379 14.10 2.96 0.54
N GLN A 380 14.42 2.09 -0.43
CA GLN A 380 15.34 2.43 -1.49
C GLN A 380 14.93 1.88 -2.84
N ARG A 381 14.74 2.83 -3.75
CA ARG A 381 14.62 2.57 -5.18
C ARG A 381 15.99 2.17 -5.75
N SER A 382 16.09 0.96 -6.29
CA SER A 382 17.38 0.35 -6.69
C SER A 382 17.77 0.55 -8.17
N PHE A 383 16.86 1.04 -9.03
CA PHE A 383 17.04 0.98 -10.49
C PHE A 383 17.39 2.31 -11.19
N ASP A 384 17.34 3.45 -10.51
CA ASP A 384 17.78 4.74 -11.06
C ASP A 384 18.35 5.68 -9.99
N ASN A 385 18.97 6.78 -10.43
CA ASN A 385 19.54 7.81 -9.54
C ASN A 385 18.48 8.79 -9.01
N ARG A 386 17.18 8.47 -9.10
CA ARG A 386 16.13 9.35 -8.59
C ARG A 386 15.81 8.97 -7.16
N GLN A 387 15.87 9.96 -6.27
CA GLN A 387 15.41 9.78 -4.91
C GLN A 387 13.88 9.81 -4.88
N GLU A 388 13.32 8.86 -4.15
CA GLU A 388 11.90 8.77 -3.90
C GLU A 388 11.68 8.65 -2.39
N TYR A 389 10.72 9.41 -1.88
CA TYR A 389 10.36 9.36 -0.47
C TYR A 389 9.68 8.03 -0.15
N ALA A 390 9.85 7.58 1.09
CA ALA A 390 9.17 6.40 1.60
C ALA A 390 7.66 6.51 1.37
N SER A 391 7.09 5.46 0.74
CA SER A 391 5.66 5.41 0.46
C SER A 391 5.12 3.99 0.55
N LEU A 392 3.80 3.88 0.70
CA LEU A 392 3.05 2.64 0.54
C LEU A 392 2.37 2.59 -0.83
N TYR A 393 3.03 3.11 -1.86
CA TYR A 393 2.57 3.00 -3.24
C TYR A 393 3.61 2.35 -4.15
N ASN A 394 4.86 2.26 -3.68
CA ASN A 394 5.93 1.54 -4.34
C ASN A 394 6.57 0.49 -3.42
N PRO A 395 6.85 -0.73 -3.92
CA PRO A 395 7.30 -1.87 -3.11
C PRO A 395 8.83 -1.89 -3.01
N PHE A 396 9.43 -0.85 -2.41
CA PHE A 396 10.88 -0.71 -2.27
C PHE A 396 11.36 -0.78 -0.81
N TRP A 397 10.57 -1.40 0.06
CA TRP A 397 10.95 -1.64 1.45
C TRP A 397 11.91 -2.80 1.55
N THR A 398 13.00 -2.58 2.29
CA THR A 398 14.05 -3.55 2.56
C THR A 398 14.50 -3.42 4.02
N ALA A 399 15.29 -4.39 4.48
CA ALA A 399 15.88 -4.39 5.79
C ALA A 399 17.41 -4.53 5.68
N HIS A 400 18.12 -3.88 6.58
CA HIS A 400 19.56 -4.05 6.73
C HIS A 400 19.99 -3.89 8.18
N LEU A 401 21.12 -4.50 8.51
CA LEU A 401 21.72 -4.41 9.85
C LEU A 401 22.53 -3.11 9.95
N ILE A 402 22.48 -2.50 11.12
CA ILE A 402 23.18 -1.25 11.44
C ILE A 402 23.98 -1.42 12.72
N ASP A 403 24.87 -0.46 13.00
CA ASP A 403 25.68 -0.52 14.21
C ASP A 403 24.81 -0.48 15.48
N ALA A 404 25.11 -1.39 16.40
CA ALA A 404 24.41 -1.57 17.68
C ALA A 404 25.23 -1.07 18.89
N SER A 405 26.27 -0.27 18.66
CA SER A 405 27.19 0.20 19.71
C SER A 405 26.49 0.90 20.87
N ASP A 406 25.44 1.69 20.60
CA ASP A 406 24.71 2.42 21.64
C ASP A 406 23.70 1.53 22.37
N GLU A 407 23.08 0.60 21.65
CA GLU A 407 22.18 -0.42 22.19
C GLU A 407 22.93 -1.38 23.12
N LYS A 408 24.18 -1.74 22.77
CA LYS A 408 25.07 -2.50 23.66
C LYS A 408 25.30 -1.78 24.99
N LYS A 409 25.54 -0.46 24.97
CA LYS A 409 25.69 0.33 26.20
C LYS A 409 24.40 0.36 27.03
N LYS A 410 23.24 0.47 26.37
CA LYS A 410 21.93 0.43 27.05
C LYS A 410 21.65 -0.93 27.68
N ALA A 411 21.94 -2.02 26.97
CA ALA A 411 21.81 -3.39 27.49
C ALA A 411 22.67 -3.60 28.76
N TRP A 412 23.92 -3.13 28.74
CA TRP A 412 24.81 -3.19 29.91
C TRP A 412 24.29 -2.36 31.07
N ALA A 413 23.83 -1.13 30.80
CA ALA A 413 23.24 -0.27 31.83
C ALA A 413 21.98 -0.90 32.45
N PHE A 414 21.13 -1.55 31.64
CA PHE A 414 19.93 -2.25 32.10
C PHE A 414 20.26 -3.42 33.03
N LYS A 415 21.34 -4.15 32.75
CA LYS A 415 21.85 -5.24 33.60
C LYS A 415 22.56 -4.75 34.88
N GLY A 416 22.67 -3.44 35.09
CA GLY A 416 23.36 -2.85 36.23
C GLY A 416 24.89 -2.87 36.14
N PHE A 417 25.45 -3.22 34.96
CA PHE A 417 26.87 -3.15 34.69
C PHE A 417 27.26 -1.71 34.32
N VAL A 418 27.66 -0.93 35.31
CA VAL A 418 28.39 0.32 35.09
C VAL A 418 29.87 -0.02 35.21
N ARG A 419 30.62 -0.09 34.10
CA ARG A 419 32.08 -0.07 34.21
C ARG A 419 32.50 1.30 34.73
N PRO A 420 33.27 1.41 35.82
CA PRO A 420 34.06 2.61 36.04
C PRO A 420 35.13 2.61 34.93
N PHE A 421 35.33 3.78 34.32
CA PHE A 421 36.47 4.01 33.44
C PHE A 421 37.79 3.75 34.17
#